data_AF-A0A6G8NK98-F1
#
_entry.id   AF-A0A6G8NK98-F1
#
_cell.length_a   1.000
_cell.length_b   1.000
_cell.length_c   1.000
_cell.angle_alpha   90.00
_cell.angle_beta   90.00
_cell.angle_gamma   90.00
#
_symmetry.space_group_name_H-M   'P 1'
#
loop_
_entity.id
_entity.type
_entity.pdbx_description
1 polymer ?
#
loop_
_entity_poly.entity_id
_entity_poly.type
_entity_poly.pdbx_seq_one_letter_code
_entity_poly.pdbx_strand_id
1 'polypeptide(L)'
;MAGVVVVSMLSFFDEIVIANPFMNPAIVRPEFNPIQSPDSHKVNTIENVLLMLSLWPFIEYGMVHVVPDIGDYNFEFAQTSMQAAEARVNGADIVAKEDYPHLAQLRYKSLIAINRMPEGALASHFKSERPTSSADEIAEIVSKIKETIAQDPYALLQPASEGKYGNFLFQKGFALESGIFFAALTGAVLYTDYHSLWQHAHRHATEHLGQTARDIRPVVEACQSVAIPVDLGLEAIREAMESGMFEPLRAVMREIVSSARQHLDSSWMSELAVQLEKASETTKIESATLASSASARVLVSFPIGGFHRAAIWRHLLTFGQAHHIEPIPAAFFVKFTASATPLVP
;
A
#
# COMPACT_ATOMS: atom_id res chain seq x y z
N MET A 1 4.64 -4.39 -6.93
CA MET A 1 4.12 -5.06 -5.72
C MET A 1 2.74 -4.56 -5.29
N ALA A 2 2.43 -3.26 -5.35
CA ALA A 2 1.12 -2.73 -4.93
C ALA A 2 -0.11 -3.44 -5.56
N GLY A 3 -0.13 -3.66 -6.88
CA GLY A 3 -1.23 -4.37 -7.54
C GLY A 3 -1.43 -5.82 -7.05
N VAL A 4 -0.33 -6.51 -6.76
CA VAL A 4 -0.36 -7.89 -6.22
C VAL A 4 -1.01 -7.92 -4.82
N VAL A 5 -0.63 -6.99 -3.93
CA VAL A 5 -1.23 -6.91 -2.58
C VAL A 5 -2.73 -6.68 -2.69
N VAL A 6 -3.15 -5.69 -3.49
CA VAL A 6 -4.56 -5.32 -3.68
C VAL A 6 -5.38 -6.52 -4.13
N VAL A 7 -4.92 -7.19 -5.18
CA VAL A 7 -5.66 -8.29 -5.77
C VAL A 7 -5.65 -9.52 -4.87
N SER A 8 -4.56 -9.80 -4.17
CA SER A 8 -4.49 -10.92 -3.21
C SER A 8 -5.52 -10.78 -2.09
N MET A 9 -5.77 -9.54 -1.64
CA MET A 9 -6.75 -9.25 -0.58
C MET A 9 -8.20 -9.49 -1.01
N LEU A 10 -8.49 -9.61 -2.31
CA LEU A 10 -9.82 -10.00 -2.80
C LEU A 10 -10.19 -11.44 -2.43
N SER A 11 -9.24 -12.27 -1.98
CA SER A 11 -9.56 -13.58 -1.39
C SER A 11 -10.22 -13.47 -0.01
N PHE A 12 -10.03 -12.37 0.71
CA PHE A 12 -10.59 -12.11 2.05
C PHE A 12 -11.76 -11.13 2.05
N PHE A 13 -11.82 -10.24 1.05
CA PHE A 13 -12.78 -9.15 1.00
C PHE A 13 -13.46 -9.07 -0.37
N ASP A 14 -14.71 -8.65 -0.36
CA ASP A 14 -15.49 -8.43 -1.58
C ASP A 14 -15.03 -7.21 -2.36
N GLU A 15 -14.65 -6.16 -1.64
CA GLU A 15 -14.28 -4.86 -2.18
C GLU A 15 -13.00 -4.34 -1.51
N ILE A 16 -12.13 -3.71 -2.30
CA ILE A 16 -10.88 -3.09 -1.83
C ILE A 16 -10.86 -1.63 -2.25
N VAL A 17 -10.58 -0.73 -1.31
CA VAL A 17 -10.44 0.70 -1.59
C VAL A 17 -8.96 1.09 -1.59
N ILE A 18 -8.51 1.73 -2.67
CA ILE A 18 -7.16 2.29 -2.79
C ILE A 18 -7.18 3.76 -3.15
N ALA A 19 -6.11 4.46 -2.77
CA ALA A 19 -5.89 5.83 -3.20
C ALA A 19 -5.59 5.89 -4.70
N ASN A 20 -6.14 6.90 -5.37
CA ASN A 20 -5.80 7.22 -6.74
C ASN A 20 -4.28 7.46 -6.84
N PRO A 21 -3.54 6.69 -7.67
CA PRO A 21 -2.08 6.79 -7.74
C PRO A 21 -1.61 8.08 -8.43
N PHE A 22 -2.50 8.78 -9.14
CA PHE A 22 -2.18 10.04 -9.80
C PHE A 22 -2.22 11.21 -8.81
N MET A 23 -1.17 12.03 -8.90
CA MET A 23 -1.08 13.28 -8.16
C MET A 23 -2.06 14.30 -8.75
N ASN A 24 -2.75 15.06 -7.90
CA ASN A 24 -3.58 16.16 -8.35
C ASN A 24 -2.70 17.37 -8.73
N PRO A 25 -2.63 17.78 -10.00
CA PRO A 25 -1.80 18.91 -10.42
C PRO A 25 -2.26 20.25 -9.81
N ALA A 26 -3.51 20.38 -9.37
CA ALA A 26 -4.02 21.66 -8.85
C ALA A 26 -3.36 22.11 -7.54
N ILE A 27 -2.77 21.18 -6.78
CA ILE A 27 -2.19 21.44 -5.45
C ILE A 27 -0.65 21.40 -5.45
N VAL A 28 -0.05 21.29 -6.63
CA VAL A 28 1.40 21.09 -6.80
C VAL A 28 2.02 22.35 -7.37
N ARG A 29 3.18 22.74 -6.82
CA ARG A 29 3.93 23.90 -7.33
C ARG A 29 4.28 23.71 -8.81
N PRO A 30 4.29 24.79 -9.60
CA PRO A 30 4.59 24.78 -11.03
C PRO A 30 5.74 23.87 -11.45
N GLU A 31 6.88 23.97 -10.75
CA GLU A 31 8.09 23.24 -11.09
C GLU A 31 7.98 21.70 -10.94
N PHE A 32 7.06 21.22 -10.10
CA PHE A 32 6.79 19.78 -9.84
C PHE A 32 5.46 19.31 -10.44
N ASN A 33 4.79 20.15 -11.23
CA ASN A 33 3.45 19.89 -11.72
C ASN A 33 3.50 19.00 -12.97
N PRO A 34 2.74 17.88 -13.03
CA PRO A 34 2.78 16.97 -14.17
C PRO A 34 2.20 17.53 -15.46
N ILE A 35 1.41 18.61 -15.40
CA ILE A 35 0.91 19.31 -16.59
C ILE A 35 1.96 20.28 -17.14
N GLN A 36 2.71 20.96 -16.25
CA GLN A 36 3.66 22.00 -16.64
C GLN A 36 5.06 21.44 -16.90
N SER A 37 5.45 20.37 -16.19
CA SER A 37 6.72 19.67 -16.30
C SER A 37 6.54 18.18 -16.67
N PRO A 38 5.75 17.83 -17.71
CA PRO A 38 5.33 16.45 -17.99
C PRO A 38 6.50 15.50 -18.23
N ASP A 39 7.60 16.03 -18.75
CA ASP A 39 8.76 15.23 -19.09
C ASP A 39 9.41 14.56 -17.86
N SER A 40 9.48 15.22 -16.71
CA SER A 40 10.00 14.63 -15.47
C SER A 40 9.04 13.61 -14.82
N HIS A 41 7.80 13.50 -15.29
CA HIS A 41 6.82 12.55 -14.74
C HIS A 41 6.62 11.29 -15.57
N LYS A 42 7.21 11.19 -16.78
CA LYS A 42 6.97 10.08 -17.72
C LYS A 42 7.09 8.69 -17.08
N VAL A 43 8.18 8.43 -16.35
CA VAL A 43 8.41 7.13 -15.70
C VAL A 43 7.30 6.83 -14.69
N ASN A 44 6.99 7.79 -13.82
CA ASN A 44 5.94 7.65 -12.81
C ASN A 44 4.55 7.46 -13.44
N THR A 45 4.27 8.17 -14.54
CA THR A 45 3.02 8.01 -15.30
C THR A 45 2.91 6.63 -15.90
N ILE A 46 3.99 6.09 -16.47
CA ILE A 46 4.01 4.73 -17.03
C ILE A 46 3.76 3.69 -15.92
N GLU A 47 4.45 3.80 -14.78
CA GLU A 47 4.22 2.91 -13.62
C GLU A 47 2.76 2.94 -13.16
N ASN A 48 2.18 4.14 -13.01
CA ASN A 48 0.80 4.32 -12.60
C ASN A 48 -0.20 3.77 -13.63
N VAL A 49 0.03 3.99 -14.93
CA VAL A 49 -0.83 3.45 -15.99
C VAL A 49 -0.77 1.92 -16.02
N LEU A 50 0.41 1.32 -15.86
CA LEU A 50 0.54 -0.14 -15.79
C LEU A 50 -0.18 -0.71 -14.58
N LEU A 51 -0.10 -0.04 -13.41
CA LEU A 51 -0.90 -0.40 -12.24
C LEU A 51 -2.39 -0.33 -12.56
N MET A 52 -2.89 0.76 -13.15
CA MET A 52 -4.31 0.90 -13.48
C MET A 52 -4.78 -0.12 -14.50
N LEU A 53 -3.97 -0.46 -15.52
CA LEU A 53 -4.28 -1.52 -16.48
C LEU A 53 -4.35 -2.89 -15.79
N SER A 54 -3.45 -3.16 -14.84
CA SER A 54 -3.49 -4.41 -14.08
C SER A 54 -4.72 -4.52 -13.18
N LEU A 55 -5.22 -3.39 -12.66
CA LEU A 55 -6.40 -3.35 -11.80
C LEU A 55 -7.72 -3.18 -12.58
N TRP A 56 -7.64 -2.82 -13.87
CA TRP A 56 -8.79 -2.46 -14.69
C TRP A 56 -9.95 -3.47 -14.61
N PRO A 57 -9.73 -4.79 -14.76
CA PRO A 57 -10.82 -5.75 -14.70
C PRO A 57 -11.55 -5.71 -13.35
N PHE A 58 -10.81 -5.61 -12.25
CA PHE A 58 -11.39 -5.56 -10.91
C PHE A 58 -12.11 -4.25 -10.61
N ILE A 59 -11.66 -3.14 -11.20
CA ILE A 59 -12.35 -1.86 -11.13
C ILE A 59 -13.68 -1.93 -11.89
N GLU A 60 -13.68 -2.51 -13.10
CA GLU A 60 -14.87 -2.66 -13.93
C GLU A 60 -15.95 -3.52 -13.26
N TYR A 61 -15.54 -4.58 -12.54
CA TYR A 61 -16.44 -5.44 -11.76
C TYR A 61 -16.84 -4.85 -10.39
N GLY A 62 -16.35 -3.66 -10.03
CA GLY A 62 -16.67 -3.03 -8.75
C GLY A 62 -16.01 -3.70 -7.53
N MET A 63 -14.98 -4.52 -7.73
CA MET A 63 -14.22 -5.16 -6.65
C MET A 63 -13.08 -4.27 -6.13
N VAL A 64 -12.56 -3.36 -6.96
CA VAL A 64 -11.52 -2.41 -6.58
C VAL A 64 -12.03 -0.99 -6.82
N HIS A 65 -12.05 -0.18 -5.77
CA HIS A 65 -12.43 1.22 -5.81
C HIS A 65 -11.18 2.09 -5.72
N VAL A 66 -10.92 2.83 -6.80
CA VAL A 66 -9.83 3.81 -6.84
C VAL A 66 -10.40 5.19 -6.55
N VAL A 67 -10.10 5.73 -5.36
CA VAL A 67 -10.70 6.99 -4.89
C VAL A 67 -9.62 8.06 -4.67
N PRO A 68 -9.90 9.34 -4.97
CA PRO A 68 -8.95 10.42 -4.66
C PRO A 68 -8.75 10.55 -3.14
N ASP A 69 -7.54 10.89 -2.70
CA ASP A 69 -7.32 11.23 -1.31
C ASP A 69 -8.04 12.55 -1.03
N ILE A 70 -8.74 12.68 0.10
CA ILE A 70 -9.46 13.92 0.45
C ILE A 70 -8.51 15.13 0.55
N GLY A 71 -7.26 14.90 0.94
CA GLY A 71 -6.22 15.93 0.93
C GLY A 71 -5.86 16.44 -0.47
N ASP A 72 -6.23 15.72 -1.54
CA ASP A 72 -5.99 16.20 -2.91
C ASP A 72 -6.89 17.36 -3.29
N TYR A 73 -8.08 17.48 -2.70
CA TYR A 73 -9.10 18.46 -3.12
C TYR A 73 -9.64 19.32 -1.97
N ASN A 74 -9.37 18.96 -0.72
CA ASN A 74 -9.67 19.79 0.45
C ASN A 74 -8.36 20.20 1.15
N PHE A 75 -7.94 21.45 0.91
CA PHE A 75 -6.70 22.00 1.46
C PHE A 75 -6.70 22.06 3.00
N GLU A 76 -7.85 22.37 3.62
CA GLU A 76 -7.97 22.43 5.07
C GLU A 76 -7.76 21.04 5.68
N PHE A 77 -8.41 20.02 5.12
CA PHE A 77 -8.18 18.62 5.51
C PHE A 77 -6.72 18.22 5.35
N ALA A 78 -6.09 18.59 4.22
CA ALA A 78 -4.69 18.27 3.96
C ALA A 78 -3.78 18.88 5.03
N GLN A 79 -4.00 20.15 5.37
CA GLN A 79 -3.21 20.87 6.36
C GLN A 79 -3.37 20.28 7.77
N THR A 80 -4.61 20.04 8.21
CA THR A 80 -4.87 19.48 9.55
C THR A 80 -4.41 18.03 9.66
N SER A 81 -4.51 17.25 8.58
CA SER A 81 -3.97 15.88 8.53
C SER A 81 -2.45 15.85 8.55
N MET A 82 -1.78 16.79 7.86
CA MET A 82 -0.33 16.96 7.96
C MET A 82 0.09 17.27 9.39
N GLN A 83 -0.55 18.24 10.05
CA GLN A 83 -0.28 18.57 11.46
C GLN A 83 -0.48 17.35 12.38
N ALA A 84 -1.54 16.56 12.14
CA ALA A 84 -1.81 15.35 12.91
C ALA A 84 -0.74 14.27 12.67
N ALA A 85 -0.19 14.18 11.45
CA ALA A 85 0.91 13.28 11.13
C ALA A 85 2.24 13.74 11.75
N GLU A 86 2.56 15.03 11.68
CA GLU A 86 3.76 15.63 12.30
C GLU A 86 3.75 15.42 13.82
N ALA A 87 2.62 15.70 14.47
CA ALA A 87 2.46 15.50 15.92
C ALA A 87 2.57 14.03 16.33
N ARG A 88 2.18 13.09 15.46
CA ARG A 88 2.31 11.64 15.70
C ARG A 88 3.77 11.21 15.74
N VAL A 89 4.58 11.75 14.83
CA VAL A 89 5.95 11.31 14.61
C VAL A 89 6.94 12.04 15.50
N ASN A 90 6.74 13.34 15.75
CA ASN A 90 7.54 14.19 16.65
C ASN A 90 9.07 13.93 16.62
N GLY A 91 9.64 13.75 15.43
CA GLY A 91 11.07 13.50 15.23
C GLY A 91 11.58 12.09 15.56
N ALA A 92 10.70 11.13 15.85
CA ALA A 92 11.07 9.72 16.02
C ALA A 92 11.31 9.01 14.68
N ASP A 93 12.01 7.87 14.73
CA ASP A 93 12.26 7.05 13.55
C ASP A 93 10.93 6.50 13.00
N ILE A 94 10.62 6.88 11.77
CA ILE A 94 9.30 6.70 11.13
C ILE A 94 9.21 5.30 10.49
N VAL A 95 10.36 4.69 10.24
CA VAL A 95 10.50 3.51 9.42
C VAL A 95 10.92 2.31 10.26
N ALA A 96 10.09 1.27 10.24
CA ALA A 96 10.42 -0.03 10.79
C ALA A 96 11.61 -0.65 10.04
N LYS A 97 12.52 -1.31 10.75
CA LYS A 97 13.71 -1.97 10.16
C LYS A 97 13.31 -3.03 9.13
N GLU A 98 12.17 -3.67 9.33
CA GLU A 98 11.59 -4.68 8.46
C GLU A 98 11.22 -4.12 7.07
N ASP A 99 11.01 -2.81 6.96
CA ASP A 99 10.75 -2.15 5.68
C ASP A 99 12.05 -1.73 4.97
N TYR A 100 13.22 -1.86 5.60
CA TYR A 100 14.50 -1.46 5.00
C TYR A 100 14.84 -2.22 3.71
N PRO A 101 14.54 -3.52 3.55
CA PRO A 101 14.71 -4.19 2.25
C PRO A 101 13.86 -3.55 1.15
N HIS A 102 12.63 -3.15 1.47
CA HIS A 102 11.77 -2.40 0.54
C HIS A 102 12.36 -1.00 0.25
N LEU A 103 12.90 -0.32 1.27
CA LEU A 103 13.65 0.93 1.07
C LEU A 103 14.96 0.72 0.31
N ALA A 104 15.60 -0.45 0.40
CA ALA A 104 16.80 -0.74 -0.37
C ALA A 104 16.49 -0.86 -1.87
N GLN A 105 15.28 -1.31 -2.24
CA GLN A 105 14.79 -1.21 -3.62
C GLN A 105 14.67 0.25 -4.09
N LEU A 106 14.52 1.21 -3.16
CA LEU A 106 14.62 2.63 -3.53
C LEU A 106 16.00 3.01 -4.03
N ARG A 107 17.08 2.24 -3.80
CA ARG A 107 18.38 2.52 -4.43
C ARG A 107 18.31 2.38 -5.95
N TYR A 108 17.63 1.35 -6.44
CA TYR A 108 17.34 1.21 -7.86
C TYR A 108 16.42 2.36 -8.34
N LYS A 109 15.35 2.68 -7.59
CA LYS A 109 14.52 3.84 -7.93
C LYS A 109 15.29 5.16 -7.92
N SER A 110 16.29 5.34 -7.07
CA SER A 110 17.15 6.53 -7.07
C SER A 110 17.98 6.62 -8.35
N LEU A 111 18.48 5.49 -8.87
CA LEU A 111 19.12 5.45 -10.18
C LEU A 111 18.13 5.82 -11.29
N ILE A 112 16.91 5.27 -11.26
CA ILE A 112 15.83 5.64 -12.18
C ILE A 112 15.42 7.12 -12.02
N ALA A 113 15.50 7.70 -10.82
CA ALA A 113 15.17 9.11 -10.60
C ALA A 113 16.19 10.04 -11.27
N ILE A 114 17.46 9.66 -11.34
CA ILE A 114 18.51 10.50 -11.94
C ILE A 114 18.90 10.08 -13.36
N ASN A 115 18.46 8.92 -13.84
CA ASN A 115 18.92 8.31 -15.10
C ASN A 115 18.72 9.20 -16.33
N ARG A 116 17.62 9.94 -16.37
CA ARG A 116 17.24 10.82 -17.49
C ARG A 116 17.86 12.21 -17.40
N MET A 117 18.62 12.52 -16.35
CA MET A 117 19.39 13.75 -16.30
C MET A 117 20.40 13.80 -17.47
N PRO A 118 20.58 14.98 -18.11
CA PRO A 118 21.69 15.21 -19.01
C PRO A 118 23.03 14.94 -18.31
N GLU A 119 24.05 14.48 -19.04
CA GLU A 119 25.35 14.10 -18.45
C GLU A 119 25.99 15.22 -17.62
N GLY A 120 25.94 16.46 -18.08
CA GLY A 120 26.46 17.61 -17.32
C GLY A 120 25.69 17.88 -16.02
N ALA A 121 24.38 17.65 -16.00
CA ALA A 121 23.57 17.77 -14.79
C ALA A 121 23.86 16.62 -13.81
N LEU A 122 24.03 15.39 -14.34
CA LEU A 122 24.39 14.22 -13.55
C LEU A 122 25.80 14.34 -12.94
N ALA A 123 26.77 14.85 -13.70
CA ALA A 123 28.11 15.16 -13.21
C ALA A 123 28.08 16.22 -12.09
N SER A 124 27.27 17.27 -12.27
CA SER A 124 27.07 18.31 -11.24
C SER A 124 26.45 17.73 -9.97
N HIS A 125 25.45 16.84 -10.11
CA HIS A 125 24.83 16.13 -9.00
C HIS A 125 25.84 15.26 -8.23
N PHE A 126 26.65 14.46 -8.93
CA PHE A 126 27.67 13.66 -8.26
C PHE A 126 28.80 14.50 -7.65
N LYS A 127 29.15 15.64 -8.26
CA LYS A 127 30.13 16.55 -7.68
C LYS A 127 29.62 17.20 -6.39
N SER A 128 28.32 17.49 -6.28
CA SER A 128 27.73 17.97 -5.02
C SER A 128 27.68 16.88 -3.93
N GLU A 129 27.38 15.64 -4.30
CA GLU A 129 27.35 14.50 -3.37
C GLU A 129 28.78 14.04 -2.96
N ARG A 130 29.76 14.21 -3.85
CA ARG A 130 31.17 13.83 -3.65
C ARG A 130 32.12 14.98 -3.99
N PRO A 131 32.22 16.01 -3.12
CA PRO A 131 33.02 17.20 -3.40
C PRO A 131 34.51 16.92 -3.63
N THR A 132 35.05 15.87 -2.98
CA THR A 132 36.46 15.50 -3.02
C THR A 132 36.86 14.73 -4.28
N SER A 133 35.91 14.19 -5.04
CA SER A 133 36.22 13.39 -6.23
C SER A 133 36.79 14.24 -7.37
N SER A 134 37.71 13.67 -8.14
CA SER A 134 38.30 14.31 -9.32
C SER A 134 37.28 14.42 -10.46
N ALA A 135 37.56 15.25 -11.47
CA ALA A 135 36.68 15.35 -12.64
C ALA A 135 36.60 14.01 -13.40
N ASP A 136 37.71 13.29 -13.49
CA ASP A 136 37.81 12.00 -14.18
C ASP A 136 37.01 10.92 -13.44
N GLU A 137 37.09 10.89 -12.11
CA GLU A 137 36.29 9.98 -11.27
C GLU A 137 34.79 10.23 -11.45
N ILE A 138 34.37 11.50 -11.51
CA ILE A 138 32.96 11.85 -11.75
C ILE A 138 32.53 11.42 -13.15
N ALA A 139 33.36 11.63 -14.17
CA ALA A 139 33.08 11.21 -15.54
C ALA A 139 32.93 9.69 -15.65
N GLU A 140 33.80 8.92 -14.99
CA GLU A 140 33.70 7.45 -14.93
C GLU A 140 32.40 7.00 -14.27
N ILE A 141 32.00 7.62 -13.15
CA ILE A 141 30.72 7.33 -12.48
C ILE A 141 29.54 7.60 -13.43
N VAL A 142 29.55 8.73 -14.13
CA VAL A 142 28.49 9.08 -15.09
C VAL A 142 28.40 8.05 -16.21
N SER A 143 29.54 7.67 -16.82
CA SER A 143 29.58 6.65 -17.89
C SER A 143 29.01 5.33 -17.41
N LYS A 144 29.49 4.84 -16.25
CA LYS A 144 29.07 3.55 -15.70
C LYS A 144 27.58 3.51 -15.38
N ILE A 145 27.03 4.60 -14.85
CA ILE A 145 25.59 4.69 -14.59
C ILE A 145 24.80 4.64 -15.89
N LYS A 146 25.20 5.41 -16.91
CA LYS A 146 24.53 5.40 -18.22
C LYS A 146 24.59 4.01 -18.89
N GLU A 147 25.71 3.31 -18.79
CA GLU A 147 25.85 1.92 -19.27
C GLU A 147 24.91 0.96 -18.53
N THR A 148 24.88 1.01 -17.20
CA THR A 148 23.97 0.17 -16.39
C THR A 148 22.50 0.39 -16.78
N ILE A 149 22.08 1.65 -16.93
CA ILE A 149 20.71 1.99 -17.31
C ILE A 149 20.40 1.55 -18.75
N ALA A 150 21.36 1.63 -19.66
CA ALA A 150 21.16 1.20 -21.05
C ALA A 150 20.90 -0.32 -21.18
N GLN A 151 21.30 -1.10 -20.17
CA GLN A 151 21.06 -2.54 -20.09
C GLN A 151 19.73 -2.90 -19.40
N ASP A 152 19.04 -1.91 -18.82
CA ASP A 152 17.78 -2.12 -18.12
C ASP A 152 16.61 -2.14 -19.12
N PRO A 153 15.91 -3.29 -19.26
CA PRO A 153 14.80 -3.42 -20.22
C PRO A 153 13.58 -2.58 -19.86
N TYR A 154 13.49 -2.05 -18.63
CA TYR A 154 12.37 -1.25 -18.15
C TYR A 154 12.72 0.23 -17.99
N ALA A 155 13.98 0.62 -18.24
CA ALA A 155 14.38 2.01 -18.13
C ALA A 155 13.91 2.86 -19.34
N LEU A 156 13.35 4.03 -19.05
CA LEU A 156 13.10 5.04 -20.08
C LEU A 156 14.42 5.72 -20.47
N LEU A 157 14.98 5.33 -21.62
CA LEU A 157 16.29 5.81 -22.10
C LEU A 157 16.28 7.21 -22.73
N GLN A 158 15.09 7.74 -23.02
CA GLN A 158 14.96 9.09 -23.58
C GLN A 158 15.48 10.11 -22.55
N PRO A 159 16.42 11.02 -22.89
CA PRO A 159 16.85 12.04 -21.95
C PRO A 159 15.69 12.97 -21.56
N ALA A 160 15.84 13.67 -20.43
CA ALA A 160 14.96 14.78 -20.12
C ALA A 160 15.26 15.97 -21.06
N SER A 161 14.21 16.67 -21.47
CA SER A 161 14.17 17.63 -22.57
C SER A 161 15.07 18.81 -22.27
N GLU A 162 14.85 19.49 -21.15
CA GLU A 162 15.69 20.56 -20.61
C GLU A 162 15.41 20.67 -19.10
N GLY A 163 16.36 20.31 -18.24
CA GLY A 163 16.14 20.38 -16.80
C GLY A 163 17.32 19.88 -15.97
N LYS A 164 17.40 20.37 -14.73
CA LYS A 164 18.31 19.85 -13.69
C LYS A 164 17.83 18.51 -13.11
N TYR A 165 16.59 18.13 -13.41
CA TYR A 165 15.91 16.99 -12.82
C TYR A 165 15.85 15.84 -13.83
N GLY A 166 15.95 14.60 -13.33
CA GLY A 166 15.64 13.41 -14.12
C GLY A 166 14.15 13.14 -14.07
N ASN A 167 13.75 12.16 -13.27
CA ASN A 167 12.36 11.78 -13.01
C ASN A 167 11.95 12.12 -11.58
N PHE A 168 10.73 12.62 -11.43
CA PHE A 168 10.02 12.69 -10.16
C PHE A 168 9.30 11.36 -9.93
N LEU A 169 9.85 10.54 -9.04
CA LEU A 169 9.27 9.28 -8.63
C LEU A 169 8.54 9.46 -7.30
N PHE A 170 7.27 9.07 -7.25
CA PHE A 170 6.49 9.05 -6.03
C PHE A 170 5.49 7.89 -6.08
N GLN A 171 5.27 7.26 -4.94
CA GLN A 171 4.20 6.29 -4.79
C GLN A 171 3.12 6.92 -3.92
N LYS A 172 1.90 6.98 -4.44
CA LYS A 172 0.76 7.52 -3.72
C LYS A 172 -0.07 6.39 -3.12
N GLY A 173 -0.45 6.57 -1.87
CA GLY A 173 -1.28 5.68 -1.06
C GLY A 173 -1.91 6.51 0.05
N PHE A 174 -2.83 5.92 0.81
CA PHE A 174 -3.37 6.61 1.98
C PHE A 174 -2.31 6.72 3.07
N ALA A 175 -2.10 7.94 3.58
CA ALA A 175 -1.50 8.11 4.89
C ALA A 175 -2.41 7.50 5.97
N LEU A 176 -1.88 7.26 7.18
CA LEU A 176 -2.68 6.70 8.28
C LEU A 176 -3.93 7.56 8.56
N GLU A 177 -3.77 8.89 8.54
CA GLU A 177 -4.83 9.86 8.78
C GLU A 177 -5.97 9.74 7.75
N SER A 178 -5.67 9.78 6.45
CA SER A 178 -6.64 9.59 5.38
C SER A 178 -7.24 8.18 5.37
N GLY A 179 -6.42 7.16 5.64
CA GLY A 179 -6.86 5.76 5.68
C GLY A 179 -7.88 5.50 6.80
N ILE A 180 -7.64 6.01 8.01
CA ILE A 180 -8.62 5.95 9.11
C ILE A 180 -9.88 6.74 8.75
N PHE A 181 -9.73 7.92 8.14
CA PHE A 181 -10.89 8.71 7.70
C PHE A 181 -11.77 7.91 6.73
N PHE A 182 -11.20 7.34 5.67
CA PHE A 182 -11.97 6.54 4.71
C PHE A 182 -12.57 5.29 5.34
N ALA A 183 -11.80 4.53 6.11
CA ALA A 183 -12.28 3.29 6.70
C ALA A 183 -13.42 3.52 7.72
N ALA A 184 -13.32 4.57 8.54
CA ALA A 184 -14.40 4.93 9.47
C ALA A 184 -15.65 5.44 8.74
N LEU A 185 -15.49 6.20 7.64
CA LEU A 185 -16.62 6.72 6.86
C LEU A 185 -17.38 5.62 6.10
N THR A 186 -16.65 4.61 5.62
CA THR A 186 -17.19 3.55 4.75
C THR A 186 -17.54 2.27 5.49
N GLY A 187 -17.13 2.13 6.75
CA GLY A 187 -17.22 0.86 7.47
C GLY A 187 -16.19 -0.18 6.99
N ALA A 188 -15.18 0.21 6.21
CA ALA A 188 -14.10 -0.67 5.82
C ALA A 188 -13.15 -1.00 6.98
N VAL A 189 -12.26 -1.97 6.75
CA VAL A 189 -11.12 -2.30 7.61
C VAL A 189 -9.83 -1.72 7.03
N LEU A 190 -8.78 -1.64 7.84
CA LEU A 190 -7.47 -1.21 7.36
C LEU A 190 -6.67 -2.40 6.80
N TYR A 191 -5.83 -2.17 5.79
CA TYR A 191 -4.83 -3.15 5.40
C TYR A 191 -3.53 -2.49 4.93
N THR A 192 -2.41 -3.18 5.08
CA THR A 192 -1.09 -2.71 4.60
C THR A 192 -0.09 -3.86 4.48
N ASP A 193 0.93 -3.68 3.65
CA ASP A 193 2.13 -4.51 3.57
C ASP A 193 3.38 -3.82 4.15
N TYR A 194 3.25 -2.59 4.67
CA TYR A 194 4.34 -1.84 5.32
C TYR A 194 4.30 -1.99 6.85
N HIS A 195 5.39 -2.49 7.44
CA HIS A 195 5.49 -2.67 8.89
C HIS A 195 5.39 -1.33 9.64
N SER A 196 5.89 -0.24 9.04
CA SER A 196 5.83 1.11 9.60
C SER A 196 4.39 1.57 9.79
N LEU A 197 3.55 1.39 8.77
CA LEU A 197 2.12 1.72 8.83
C LEU A 197 1.38 0.82 9.81
N TRP A 198 1.71 -0.48 9.83
CA TRP A 198 1.18 -1.43 10.80
C TRP A 198 1.49 -1.00 12.24
N GLN A 199 2.75 -0.72 12.56
CA GLN A 199 3.17 -0.27 13.89
C GLN A 199 2.53 1.07 14.27
N HIS A 200 2.42 2.00 13.32
CA HIS A 200 1.79 3.29 13.58
C HIS A 200 0.31 3.18 13.88
N ALA A 201 -0.43 2.31 13.17
CA ALA A 201 -1.82 2.05 13.46
C ALA A 201 -2.01 1.54 14.91
N HIS A 202 -1.18 0.58 15.34
CA HIS A 202 -1.28 0.04 16.70
C HIS A 202 -0.89 1.05 17.78
N ARG A 203 0.19 1.81 17.58
CA ARG A 203 0.69 2.77 18.59
C ARG A 203 -0.15 4.03 18.71
N HIS A 204 -0.74 4.49 17.61
CA HIS A 204 -1.32 5.85 17.54
C HIS A 204 -2.79 5.90 17.15
N ALA A 205 -3.38 4.76 16.78
CA ALA A 205 -4.80 4.67 16.47
C ALA A 205 -5.51 3.65 17.35
N THR A 206 -5.01 3.34 18.55
CA THR A 206 -5.71 2.49 19.54
C THR A 206 -5.46 3.00 20.96
N GLU A 207 -6.36 2.72 21.90
CA GLU A 207 -6.25 3.15 23.32
C GLU A 207 -5.31 2.24 24.14
N HIS A 208 -5.10 1.00 23.71
CA HIS A 208 -4.35 -0.03 24.45
C HIS A 208 -3.13 -0.58 23.69
N LEU A 209 -2.47 0.26 22.88
CA LEU A 209 -1.29 -0.12 22.09
C LEU A 209 -1.52 -1.37 21.21
N GLY A 210 -2.75 -1.54 20.72
CA GLY A 210 -3.13 -2.63 19.85
C GLY A 210 -3.39 -3.96 20.56
N GLN A 211 -3.61 -3.96 21.88
CA GLN A 211 -3.96 -5.19 22.60
C GLN A 211 -5.29 -5.77 22.09
N THR A 212 -5.25 -7.06 21.79
CA THR A 212 -6.38 -7.86 21.31
C THR A 212 -7.12 -8.49 22.48
N ALA A 213 -8.46 -8.42 22.48
CA ALA A 213 -9.31 -9.11 23.45
C ALA A 213 -9.04 -10.63 23.43
N ARG A 214 -9.22 -11.32 24.57
CA ARG A 214 -8.98 -12.78 24.61
C ARG A 214 -9.95 -13.54 23.72
N ASP A 215 -11.17 -13.05 23.61
CA ASP A 215 -12.30 -13.71 22.93
C ASP A 215 -12.11 -13.84 21.41
N ILE A 216 -11.26 -13.00 20.82
CA ILE A 216 -11.00 -13.00 19.37
C ILE A 216 -9.69 -13.70 18.98
N ARG A 217 -8.92 -14.20 19.96
CA ARG A 217 -7.64 -14.90 19.68
C ARG A 217 -7.79 -16.10 18.76
N PRO A 218 -8.81 -16.98 18.89
CA PRO A 218 -8.98 -18.11 17.98
C PRO A 218 -9.08 -17.67 16.51
N VAL A 219 -9.80 -16.56 16.26
CA VAL A 219 -9.90 -15.98 14.91
C VAL A 219 -8.56 -15.41 14.43
N VAL A 220 -7.83 -14.72 15.30
CA VAL A 220 -6.50 -14.20 14.96
C VAL A 220 -5.55 -15.33 14.56
N GLU A 221 -5.55 -16.43 15.30
CA GLU A 221 -4.74 -17.62 15.02
C GLU A 221 -5.18 -18.31 13.71
N ALA A 222 -6.49 -18.46 13.50
CA ALA A 222 -7.04 -19.03 12.28
C ALA A 222 -6.68 -18.20 11.03
N CYS A 223 -6.81 -16.87 11.07
CA CYS A 223 -6.40 -15.98 9.98
C CYS A 223 -4.92 -16.12 9.62
N GLN A 224 -4.04 -16.27 10.63
CA GLN A 224 -2.59 -16.41 10.42
C GLN A 224 -2.21 -17.73 9.74
N SER A 225 -3.07 -18.74 9.81
CA SER A 225 -2.86 -20.04 9.16
C SER A 225 -3.16 -20.01 7.65
N VAL A 226 -3.91 -19.01 7.18
CA VAL A 226 -4.29 -18.89 5.78
C VAL A 226 -3.10 -18.42 4.95
N ALA A 227 -2.80 -19.19 3.90
CA ALA A 227 -1.83 -18.82 2.88
C ALA A 227 -2.56 -18.38 1.62
N ILE A 228 -2.27 -17.18 1.12
CA ILE A 228 -2.87 -16.63 -0.09
C ILE A 228 -1.85 -16.72 -1.22
N PRO A 229 -2.21 -17.24 -2.40
CA PRO A 229 -1.34 -17.16 -3.58
C PRO A 229 -1.21 -15.70 -4.06
N VAL A 230 0.01 -15.23 -4.32
CA VAL A 230 0.28 -13.81 -4.63
C VAL A 230 0.94 -13.57 -5.98
N ASP A 231 1.32 -14.61 -6.70
CA ASP A 231 1.90 -14.52 -8.05
C ASP A 231 0.94 -15.03 -9.14
N LEU A 232 -0.36 -15.07 -8.83
CA LEU A 232 -1.35 -15.43 -9.82
C LEU A 232 -1.39 -14.39 -10.95
N GLY A 233 -1.54 -14.86 -12.17
CA GLY A 233 -1.84 -13.99 -13.31
C GLY A 233 -3.23 -13.38 -13.15
N LEU A 234 -3.44 -12.20 -13.75
CA LEU A 234 -4.72 -11.47 -13.69
C LEU A 234 -5.90 -12.34 -14.13
N GLU A 235 -5.71 -13.13 -15.17
CA GLU A 235 -6.75 -14.02 -15.72
C GLU A 235 -7.11 -15.15 -14.74
N ALA A 236 -6.10 -15.76 -14.12
CA ALA A 236 -6.31 -16.83 -13.13
C ALA A 236 -7.09 -16.31 -11.91
N ILE A 237 -6.82 -15.07 -11.49
CA ILE A 237 -7.57 -14.43 -10.39
C ILE A 237 -9.00 -14.15 -10.85
N ARG A 238 -9.19 -13.61 -12.05
CA ARG A 238 -10.52 -13.34 -12.61
C ARG A 238 -11.37 -14.62 -12.66
N GLU A 239 -10.82 -15.72 -13.16
CA GLU A 239 -11.48 -17.03 -13.20
C GLU A 239 -11.78 -17.57 -11.80
N ALA A 240 -10.85 -17.43 -10.85
CA ALA A 240 -11.07 -17.82 -9.45
C ALA A 240 -12.20 -17.01 -8.79
N MET A 241 -12.30 -15.72 -9.10
CA MET A 241 -13.38 -14.87 -8.61
C MET A 241 -14.73 -15.22 -9.27
N GLU A 242 -14.77 -15.40 -10.59
CA GLU A 242 -15.99 -15.75 -11.35
C GLU A 242 -16.55 -17.13 -10.98
N SER A 243 -15.67 -18.08 -10.63
CA SER A 243 -16.06 -19.40 -10.15
C SER A 243 -16.50 -19.44 -8.69
N GLY A 244 -16.33 -18.34 -7.94
CA GLY A 244 -16.67 -18.26 -6.53
C GLY A 244 -15.69 -18.98 -5.59
N MET A 245 -14.46 -19.26 -6.05
CA MET A 245 -13.44 -20.00 -5.30
C MET A 245 -13.20 -19.44 -3.89
N PHE A 246 -13.20 -18.11 -3.76
CA PHE A 246 -12.95 -17.44 -2.47
C PHE A 246 -14.22 -17.11 -1.69
N GLU A 247 -15.42 -17.44 -2.20
CA GLU A 247 -16.68 -17.06 -1.55
C GLU A 247 -16.85 -17.63 -0.13
N PRO A 248 -16.54 -18.91 0.15
CA PRO A 248 -16.65 -19.44 1.50
C PRO A 248 -15.75 -18.69 2.49
N LEU A 249 -14.56 -18.27 2.05
CA LEU A 249 -13.61 -17.53 2.86
C LEU A 249 -14.12 -16.11 3.14
N ARG A 250 -14.58 -15.39 2.09
CA ARG A 250 -15.16 -14.04 2.21
C ARG A 250 -16.41 -14.03 3.09
N ALA A 251 -17.28 -15.02 2.97
CA ALA A 251 -18.49 -15.13 3.77
C ALA A 251 -18.17 -15.20 5.27
N VAL A 252 -17.23 -16.06 5.68
CA VAL A 252 -16.80 -16.16 7.09
C VAL A 252 -16.12 -14.87 7.54
N MET A 253 -15.29 -14.25 6.69
CA MET A 253 -14.63 -12.98 7.00
C MET A 253 -15.61 -11.83 7.20
N ARG A 254 -16.69 -11.75 6.40
CA ARG A 254 -17.79 -10.79 6.59
C ARG A 254 -18.41 -10.93 7.98
N GLU A 255 -18.72 -12.16 8.40
CA GLU A 255 -19.29 -12.44 9.72
C GLU A 255 -18.33 -12.14 10.87
N ILE A 256 -17.03 -12.40 10.69
CA ILE A 256 -16.00 -12.03 11.68
C ILE A 256 -15.96 -10.51 11.87
N VAL A 257 -15.92 -9.74 10.77
CA VAL A 257 -15.84 -8.28 10.83
C VAL A 257 -17.13 -7.67 11.38
N SER A 258 -18.30 -8.20 11.00
CA SER A 258 -19.60 -7.75 11.54
C SER A 258 -19.70 -8.02 13.05
N SER A 259 -19.33 -9.22 13.49
CA SER A 259 -19.35 -9.63 14.90
C SER A 259 -18.40 -8.78 15.75
N ALA A 260 -17.22 -8.48 15.22
CA ALA A 260 -16.24 -7.62 15.89
C ALA A 260 -16.73 -6.18 16.10
N ARG A 261 -17.71 -5.70 15.31
CA ARG A 261 -18.32 -4.37 15.48
C ARG A 261 -19.41 -4.35 16.55
N GLN A 262 -20.24 -5.39 16.61
CA GLN A 262 -21.51 -5.34 17.35
C GLN A 262 -21.36 -5.77 18.82
N HIS A 263 -20.61 -6.84 19.11
CA HIS A 263 -20.15 -7.26 20.44
C HIS A 263 -19.41 -8.60 20.30
N LEU A 264 -18.30 -8.80 21.02
CA LEU A 264 -17.54 -10.05 20.97
C LEU A 264 -18.16 -11.11 21.90
N ASP A 265 -18.85 -12.10 21.34
CA ASP A 265 -19.19 -13.35 22.03
C ASP A 265 -18.09 -14.38 21.79
N SER A 266 -17.37 -14.78 22.84
CA SER A 266 -16.25 -15.72 22.76
C SER A 266 -16.63 -17.06 22.14
N SER A 267 -17.85 -17.54 22.39
CA SER A 267 -18.33 -18.83 21.86
C SER A 267 -18.56 -18.76 20.35
N TRP A 268 -19.20 -17.69 19.90
CA TRP A 268 -19.44 -17.42 18.49
C TRP A 268 -18.15 -17.15 17.73
N MET A 269 -17.22 -16.37 18.30
CA MET A 269 -15.91 -16.14 17.68
C MET A 269 -15.09 -17.44 17.53
N SER A 270 -15.21 -18.36 18.49
CA SER A 270 -14.57 -19.68 18.38
C SER A 270 -15.20 -20.53 17.27
N GLU A 271 -16.52 -20.44 17.09
CA GLU A 271 -17.21 -21.11 15.98
C GLU A 271 -16.79 -20.55 14.62
N LEU A 272 -16.73 -19.22 14.50
CA LEU A 272 -16.24 -18.55 13.29
C LEU A 272 -14.79 -18.91 12.95
N ALA A 273 -13.92 -19.07 13.96
CA ALA A 273 -12.56 -19.54 13.75
C ALA A 273 -12.51 -20.95 13.11
N VAL A 274 -13.35 -21.88 13.58
CA VAL A 274 -13.46 -23.23 13.01
C VAL A 274 -14.03 -23.18 11.59
N GLN A 275 -15.01 -22.31 11.33
CA GLN A 275 -15.53 -22.12 9.97
C GLN A 275 -14.46 -21.55 9.03
N LEU A 276 -13.64 -20.62 9.51
CA LEU A 276 -12.55 -20.02 8.75
C LEU A 276 -11.49 -21.06 8.36
N GLU A 277 -11.10 -21.92 9.30
CA GLU A 277 -10.15 -23.02 9.03
C GLU A 277 -10.68 -23.97 7.94
N LYS A 278 -11.97 -24.34 7.99
CA LYS A 278 -12.61 -25.18 6.97
C LYS A 278 -12.65 -24.51 5.61
N ALA A 279 -13.01 -23.22 5.57
CA ALA A 279 -13.04 -22.43 4.34
C ALA A 279 -11.63 -22.28 3.73
N SER A 280 -10.63 -22.06 4.59
CA SER A 280 -9.22 -21.97 4.20
C SER A 280 -8.72 -23.28 3.57
N GLU A 281 -9.01 -24.44 4.17
CA GLU A 281 -8.58 -25.73 3.61
C GLU A 281 -9.26 -26.02 2.26
N THR A 282 -10.55 -25.67 2.13
CA THR A 282 -11.27 -25.79 0.85
C THR A 282 -10.63 -24.91 -0.23
N THR A 283 -10.39 -23.64 0.11
CA THR A 283 -9.73 -22.67 -0.78
C THR A 283 -8.33 -23.13 -1.17
N LYS A 284 -7.59 -23.74 -0.25
CA LYS A 284 -6.24 -24.28 -0.50
C LYS A 284 -6.27 -25.46 -1.47
N ILE A 285 -7.26 -26.34 -1.38
CA ILE A 285 -7.45 -27.45 -2.33
C ILE A 285 -7.79 -26.91 -3.72
N GLU A 286 -8.71 -25.95 -3.81
CA GLU A 286 -9.13 -25.36 -5.09
C GLU A 286 -7.99 -24.56 -5.73
N SER A 287 -7.26 -23.76 -4.94
CA SER A 287 -6.12 -22.97 -5.40
C SER A 287 -4.88 -23.80 -5.72
N ALA A 288 -4.79 -25.07 -5.29
CA ALA A 288 -3.71 -25.97 -5.72
C ALA A 288 -3.73 -26.23 -7.24
N THR A 289 -4.87 -25.98 -7.90
CA THR A 289 -4.99 -26.03 -9.37
C THR A 289 -4.39 -24.79 -10.05
N LEU A 290 -4.20 -23.71 -9.31
CA LEU A 290 -3.61 -22.48 -9.80
C LEU A 290 -2.07 -22.59 -9.72
N ALA A 291 -1.39 -22.33 -10.83
CA ALA A 291 0.07 -22.33 -10.88
C ALA A 291 0.63 -21.11 -10.14
N SER A 292 0.79 -21.24 -8.82
CA SER A 292 1.38 -20.24 -7.94
C SER A 292 2.68 -20.76 -7.33
N SER A 293 3.74 -19.96 -7.39
CA SER A 293 5.05 -20.23 -6.79
C SER A 293 5.33 -19.39 -5.54
N ALA A 294 4.44 -18.44 -5.25
CA ALA A 294 4.58 -17.45 -4.18
C ALA A 294 3.31 -17.34 -3.36
N SER A 295 3.46 -17.30 -2.03
CA SER A 295 2.35 -17.08 -1.11
C SER A 295 2.62 -15.93 -0.15
N ALA A 296 1.56 -15.30 0.36
CA ALA A 296 1.60 -14.40 1.49
C ALA A 296 0.78 -14.97 2.65
N ARG A 297 1.19 -14.60 3.86
CA ARG A 297 0.41 -14.81 5.07
C ARG A 297 -0.21 -13.50 5.48
N VAL A 298 -1.40 -13.57 6.05
CA VAL A 298 -2.08 -12.38 6.57
C VAL A 298 -2.05 -12.42 8.09
N LEU A 299 -1.43 -11.41 8.68
CA LEU A 299 -1.62 -11.15 10.12
C LEU A 299 -2.85 -10.25 10.26
N VAL A 300 -3.62 -10.50 11.30
CA VAL A 300 -4.80 -9.68 11.60
C VAL A 300 -4.71 -9.15 13.03
N SER A 301 -5.27 -7.96 13.23
CA SER A 301 -5.37 -7.32 14.52
C SER A 301 -6.79 -6.82 14.74
N PHE A 302 -7.33 -7.13 15.91
CA PHE A 302 -8.64 -6.68 16.40
C PHE A 302 -8.44 -6.03 17.77
N PRO A 303 -8.01 -4.77 17.83
CA PRO A 303 -7.71 -4.11 19.09
C PRO A 303 -8.98 -3.87 19.92
N ILE A 304 -8.84 -3.92 21.24
CA ILE A 304 -9.90 -3.51 22.17
C ILE A 304 -10.30 -2.07 21.86
N GLY A 305 -11.60 -1.83 21.61
CA GLY A 305 -12.11 -0.52 21.23
C GLY A 305 -11.88 -0.11 19.76
N GLY A 306 -11.31 -0.99 18.94
CA GLY A 306 -11.06 -0.74 17.52
C GLY A 306 -9.97 0.30 17.24
N PHE A 307 -9.67 0.50 15.96
CA PHE A 307 -8.80 1.57 15.50
C PHE A 307 -9.57 2.87 15.38
N HIS A 308 -9.09 3.91 16.06
CA HIS A 308 -9.64 5.25 15.98
C HIS A 308 -8.59 6.28 16.43
N ARG A 309 -8.78 7.54 16.02
CA ARG A 309 -7.91 8.63 16.44
C ARG A 309 -8.73 9.91 16.62
N ALA A 310 -8.63 10.54 17.79
CA ALA A 310 -9.43 11.73 18.12
C ALA A 310 -9.27 12.87 17.11
N ALA A 311 -8.06 13.09 16.57
CA ALA A 311 -7.82 14.08 15.52
C ALA A 311 -8.64 13.80 14.25
N ILE A 312 -8.78 12.52 13.87
CA ILE A 312 -9.50 12.09 12.67
C ILE A 312 -11.01 12.03 12.90
N TRP A 313 -11.47 11.72 14.11
CA TRP A 313 -12.90 11.87 14.45
C TRP A 313 -13.41 13.29 14.29
N ARG A 314 -12.60 14.30 14.66
CA ARG A 314 -12.95 15.70 14.36
C ARG A 314 -13.04 15.93 12.85
N HIS A 315 -12.13 15.36 12.06
CA HIS A 315 -12.21 15.46 10.60
C HIS A 315 -13.45 14.78 10.03
N LEU A 316 -13.86 13.63 10.57
CA LEU A 316 -15.08 12.93 10.15
C LEU A 316 -16.34 13.75 10.43
N LEU A 317 -16.39 14.46 11.56
CA LEU A 317 -17.48 15.39 11.86
C LEU A 317 -17.48 16.60 10.92
N THR A 318 -16.31 17.23 10.71
CA THR A 318 -16.19 18.48 9.94
C THR A 318 -16.30 18.25 8.42
N PHE A 319 -15.56 17.28 7.89
CA PHE A 319 -15.41 17.05 6.45
C PHE A 319 -16.25 15.87 5.95
N GLY A 320 -16.44 14.85 6.80
CA GLY A 320 -17.27 13.69 6.46
C GLY A 320 -18.76 13.86 6.80
N GLN A 321 -19.12 14.89 7.57
CA GLN A 321 -20.47 15.11 8.12
C GLN A 321 -21.04 13.86 8.83
N ALA A 322 -20.17 13.02 9.38
CA ALA A 322 -20.55 11.77 10.00
C ALA A 322 -20.96 12.01 11.46
N HIS A 323 -22.25 11.83 11.78
CA HIS A 323 -22.79 12.04 13.13
C HIS A 323 -22.62 10.82 14.05
N HIS A 324 -22.50 9.63 13.47
CA HIS A 324 -22.23 8.39 14.18
C HIS A 324 -20.99 7.75 13.59
N ILE A 325 -19.91 7.76 14.35
CA ILE A 325 -18.62 7.22 13.92
C ILE A 325 -18.31 6.01 14.79
N GLU A 326 -18.27 4.85 14.17
CA GLU A 326 -17.80 3.64 14.83
C GLU A 326 -16.28 3.49 14.67
N PRO A 327 -15.58 2.97 15.69
CA PRO A 327 -14.20 2.53 15.53
C PRO A 327 -14.07 1.47 14.42
N ILE A 328 -12.90 1.44 13.78
CA ILE A 328 -12.60 0.43 12.76
C ILE A 328 -12.24 -0.87 13.49
N PRO A 329 -12.93 -1.99 13.26
CA PRO A 329 -12.81 -3.17 14.12
C PRO A 329 -11.48 -3.92 13.93
N ALA A 330 -10.86 -3.79 12.75
CA ALA A 330 -9.74 -4.63 12.37
C ALA A 330 -8.74 -3.96 11.43
N ALA A 331 -7.51 -4.48 11.45
CA ALA A 331 -6.48 -4.19 10.48
C ALA A 331 -5.79 -5.48 10.03
N PHE A 332 -5.38 -5.52 8.77
CA PHE A 332 -4.74 -6.67 8.13
C PHE A 332 -3.33 -6.30 7.64
N PHE A 333 -2.38 -7.21 7.87
CA PHE A 333 -0.99 -7.07 7.45
C PHE A 333 -0.61 -8.19 6.49
N VAL A 334 -0.27 -7.84 5.26
CA VAL A 334 0.13 -8.80 4.23
C VAL A 334 1.62 -9.03 4.31
N LYS A 335 2.02 -10.25 4.72
CA LYS A 335 3.41 -10.66 4.84
C LYS A 335 3.78 -11.66 3.74
N PHE A 336 4.56 -11.20 2.77
CA PHE A 336 5.09 -12.03 1.71
C PHE A 336 6.07 -13.10 2.24
N THR A 337 5.97 -14.34 1.74
CA THR A 337 6.96 -15.39 2.05
C THR A 337 8.22 -15.20 1.21
N ALA A 338 9.37 -15.73 1.64
CA ALA A 338 10.66 -15.42 1.02
C ALA A 338 10.76 -15.79 -0.48
N SER A 339 9.99 -16.77 -0.97
CA SER A 339 9.88 -17.10 -2.40
C SER A 339 9.05 -16.11 -3.23
N ALA A 340 8.31 -15.22 -2.56
CA ALA A 340 7.42 -14.21 -3.15
C ALA A 340 8.07 -12.84 -3.29
N THR A 341 9.33 -12.68 -2.87
CA THR A 341 10.06 -11.43 -3.12
C THR A 341 10.56 -11.50 -4.55
N PRO A 342 10.01 -10.72 -5.50
CA PRO A 342 10.57 -10.74 -6.83
C PRO A 342 11.99 -10.18 -6.72
N LEU A 343 12.97 -11.03 -7.01
CA LEU A 343 14.21 -10.59 -7.61
C LEU A 343 13.79 -10.01 -8.97
N VAL A 344 13.47 -8.72 -9.01
CA VAL A 344 13.67 -7.99 -10.25
C VAL A 344 15.18 -7.70 -10.30
N PRO A 345 15.87 -7.94 -11.43
CA PRO A 345 17.31 -7.81 -11.55
C PRO A 345 17.87 -6.47 -11.06
#